data_AF-A0AAW3T9X7-F1
#
_entry.id   AF-A0AAW3T9X7-F1
#
_cell.length_a   1.000
_cell.length_b   1.000
_cell.length_c   1.000
_cell.angle_alpha   90.00
_cell.angle_beta   90.00
_cell.angle_gamma   90.00
#
_symmetry.space_group_name_H-M   'P 1'
#
loop_
_entity.id
_entity.type
_entity.pdbx_description
1 polymer ?
#
loop_
_entity_poly.entity_id
_entity_poly.type
_entity_poly.pdbx_seq_one_letter_code
_entity_poly.pdbx_strand_id
1 'polypeptide(L)'
;MGRHAAAVPAVPVDEAVSAAADVRVVSGHPTPEELAAVIAVLQRQADEAASLGRPEVTVSPRSGWDASARGLRRPLEHGAGAWSRSLR
;
A
#
# COMPACT_ATOMS: atom_id res chain seq x y z
N MET A 1 -9.11 38.89 0.52
CA MET A 1 -8.49 37.59 0.89
C MET A 1 -9.60 36.65 1.33
N GLY A 2 -10.18 35.92 0.38
CA GLY A 2 -11.34 35.05 0.62
C GLY A 2 -10.90 33.67 1.11
N ARG A 3 -11.51 33.23 2.21
CA ARG A 3 -11.40 31.86 2.74
C ARG A 3 -12.11 30.90 1.79
N HIS A 4 -11.36 30.02 1.12
CA HIS A 4 -11.94 28.91 0.36
C HIS A 4 -12.20 27.76 1.34
N ALA A 5 -13.36 27.75 1.97
CA ALA A 5 -13.91 26.53 2.56
C ALA A 5 -14.52 25.72 1.42
N ALA A 6 -13.91 24.58 1.07
CA ALA A 6 -14.54 23.62 0.16
C ALA A 6 -15.75 23.03 0.88
N ALA A 7 -16.92 23.10 0.25
CA ALA A 7 -18.11 22.42 0.74
C ALA A 7 -17.87 20.90 0.68
N VAL A 8 -17.83 20.26 1.85
CA VAL A 8 -17.75 18.80 1.96
C VAL A 8 -19.08 18.23 1.43
N PRO A 9 -19.09 17.42 0.36
CA PRO A 9 -20.32 16.77 -0.07
C PRO A 9 -20.78 15.80 1.02
N ALA A 10 -22.09 15.69 1.22
CA ALA A 10 -22.67 14.70 2.12
C ALA A 10 -22.42 13.30 1.53
N VAL A 11 -21.35 12.67 2.01
CA VAL A 11 -20.99 11.30 1.69
C VAL A 11 -22.08 10.38 2.26
N PRO A 12 -22.64 9.44 1.49
CA PRO A 12 -23.59 8.47 2.03
C PRO A 12 -22.94 7.72 3.20
N VAL A 13 -23.74 7.42 4.24
CA VAL A 13 -23.27 6.89 5.53
C VAL A 13 -22.38 5.63 5.37
N ASP A 14 -22.59 4.89 4.28
CA ASP A 14 -21.83 3.70 3.89
C ASP A 14 -20.37 4.02 3.46
N GLU A 15 -20.13 5.14 2.75
CA GLU A 15 -18.77 5.61 2.44
C GLU A 15 -18.10 6.28 3.65
N ALA A 16 -18.86 6.89 4.56
CA ALA A 16 -18.31 7.58 5.73
C ALA A 16 -17.62 6.61 6.71
N VAL A 17 -18.05 5.35 6.78
CA VAL A 17 -17.38 4.30 7.55
C VAL A 17 -16.08 3.84 6.87
N SER A 18 -16.02 3.90 5.54
CA SER A 18 -14.79 3.65 4.76
C SER A 18 -13.75 4.77 4.94
N ALA A 19 -14.17 6.00 5.25
CA ALA A 19 -13.22 7.11 5.47
C ALA A 19 -12.36 6.98 6.75
N ALA A 20 -12.76 6.17 7.74
CA ALA A 20 -11.99 5.96 8.97
C ALA A 20 -10.85 4.93 8.80
N ALA A 21 -10.90 4.13 7.74
CA ALA A 21 -9.84 3.23 7.31
C ALA A 21 -10.04 3.01 5.82
N ASP A 22 -9.14 3.49 4.94
CA ASP A 22 -9.19 3.34 3.48
C ASP A 22 -9.27 1.85 3.06
N VAL A 23 -10.44 1.24 3.23
CA VAL A 23 -10.71 -0.18 3.06
C VAL A 23 -11.81 -0.30 2.02
N ARG A 24 -11.51 -1.04 0.95
CA ARG A 24 -12.42 -1.28 -0.18
C ARG A 24 -12.74 -2.76 -0.27
N VAL A 25 -14.03 -3.10 -0.28
CA VAL A 25 -14.50 -4.45 -0.59
C VAL A 25 -14.40 -4.68 -2.10
N VAL A 26 -13.61 -5.67 -2.51
CA VAL A 26 -13.37 -6.01 -3.93
C VAL A 26 -14.28 -7.12 -4.45
N SER A 27 -14.91 -7.89 -3.55
CA SER A 27 -15.81 -9.00 -3.89
C SER A 27 -16.75 -9.32 -2.73
N GLY A 28 -17.96 -9.80 -3.04
CA GLY A 28 -18.99 -10.12 -2.04
C GLY A 28 -19.84 -8.91 -1.64
N HIS A 29 -20.87 -9.16 -0.82
CA HIS A 29 -21.77 -8.13 -0.28
C HIS A 29 -21.96 -8.39 1.21
N PRO A 30 -20.94 -8.10 2.05
CA PRO A 30 -21.05 -8.30 3.49
C PRO A 30 -22.18 -7.44 4.05
N THR A 31 -22.83 -7.91 5.11
CA THR A 31 -23.76 -7.03 5.83
C THR A 31 -22.98 -5.89 6.50
N PRO A 32 -23.63 -4.75 6.82
CA PRO A 32 -22.99 -3.65 7.54
C PRO A 32 -22.34 -4.09 8.86
N GLU A 33 -22.96 -5.03 9.57
CA GLU A 33 -22.47 -5.57 10.83
C GLU A 33 -21.22 -6.43 10.64
N GLU A 34 -21.17 -7.26 9.59
CA GLU A 34 -20.01 -8.07 9.26
C GLU A 34 -18.81 -7.18 8.87
N LEU A 35 -19.06 -6.15 8.05
CA LEU A 35 -18.03 -5.19 7.67
C LEU A 35 -17.49 -4.44 8.90
N ALA A 36 -18.36 -3.98 9.78
CA ALA A 36 -17.97 -3.31 11.03
C ALA A 36 -17.14 -4.22 11.94
N ALA A 37 -17.51 -5.50 12.06
CA ALA A 37 -16.75 -6.47 12.85
C ALA A 37 -15.32 -6.65 12.31
N VAL A 38 -15.16 -6.76 10.99
CA VAL A 38 -13.85 -6.89 10.35
C VAL A 38 -13.02 -5.62 10.52
N ILE A 39 -13.62 -4.44 10.32
CA ILE A 39 -12.93 -3.14 10.52
C ILE A 39 -12.44 -3.02 11.96
N ALA A 40 -13.25 -3.38 12.96
CA ALA A 40 -12.85 -3.32 14.37
C ALA A 40 -11.64 -4.21 14.67
N VAL A 41 -11.56 -5.41 14.09
CA VAL A 41 -10.39 -6.29 14.21
C VAL A 41 -9.17 -5.65 13.56
N LEU A 42 -9.30 -5.12 12.35
CA LEU A 42 -8.20 -4.47 11.64
C LEU A 42 -7.67 -3.25 12.39
N GLN A 43 -8.55 -2.41 12.93
CA GLN A 43 -8.17 -1.26 13.76
C GLN A 43 -7.41 -1.70 15.01
N ARG A 44 -7.89 -2.72 15.71
CA ARG A 44 -7.18 -3.27 16.88
C ARG A 44 -5.78 -3.77 16.53
N GLN A 45 -5.62 -4.46 15.41
CA GLN A 45 -4.31 -4.94 14.94
C GLN A 45 -3.39 -3.78 14.53
N ALA A 46 -3.94 -2.72 13.93
CA ALA A 46 -3.18 -1.52 13.58
C ALA A 46 -2.69 -0.79 14.84
N ASP A 47 -3.55 -0.65 15.86
CA ASP A 47 -3.19 -0.04 17.14
C ASP A 47 -2.11 -0.85 17.87
N GLU A 48 -2.23 -2.18 17.88
CA GLU A 48 -1.21 -3.07 18.45
C GLU A 48 0.12 -2.92 17.72
N ALA A 49 0.12 -2.93 16.39
CA ALA A 49 1.33 -2.71 15.58
C ALA A 49 1.95 -1.32 15.82
N ALA A 50 1.13 -0.28 15.97
CA ALA A 50 1.59 1.06 16.30
C ALA A 50 2.22 1.12 17.70
N SER A 51 1.64 0.41 18.67
CA SER A 51 2.15 0.37 20.06
C SER A 51 3.49 -0.34 20.19
N LEU A 52 3.73 -1.37 19.37
CA LEU A 52 5.01 -2.10 19.31
C LEU A 52 6.13 -1.26 18.66
N GLY A 53 5.77 -0.12 18.06
CA GLY A 53 6.69 0.73 17.31
C GLY A 53 7.08 0.12 15.96
N ARG A 54 7.79 0.90 15.15
CA ARG A 54 8.33 0.39 13.88
C ARG A 54 9.41 -0.65 14.22
N PRO A 55 9.27 -1.92 13.79
CA PRO A 55 10.35 -2.89 13.94
C PRO A 55 11.58 -2.35 13.21
N GLU A 56 12.71 -2.33 13.90
CA GLU A 56 13.98 -2.00 13.27
C GLU A 56 14.23 -3.04 12.18
N VAL A 57 14.30 -2.58 10.93
CA VAL A 57 14.57 -3.44 9.78
C VAL A 57 16.07 -3.78 9.83
N THR A 58 16.40 -4.84 10.56
CA THR A 58 17.78 -5.32 10.72
C THR A 58 18.33 -5.95 9.43
N VAL A 59 17.44 -6.35 8.52
CA VAL A 59 17.78 -6.95 7.24
C VAL A 59 16.99 -6.26 6.13
N SER A 60 17.70 -5.77 5.10
CA SER A 60 17.06 -5.16 3.93
C SER A 60 16.01 -6.13 3.34
N PRO A 61 14.77 -5.66 3.03
CA PRO A 61 13.73 -6.49 2.42
C PRO A 61 14.17 -7.12 1.09
N ARG A 62 15.16 -6.50 0.44
CA ARG A 62 15.74 -6.98 -0.82
C ARG A 62 16.73 -8.12 -0.64
N SER A 63 17.26 -8.34 0.56
CA SER A 63 18.33 -9.32 0.81
C SER A 63 17.99 -10.75 0.39
N GLY A 64 16.72 -11.16 0.53
CA GLY A 64 16.25 -12.46 0.05
C GLY A 64 16.25 -12.55 -1.47
N TRP A 65 15.74 -11.53 -2.15
CA TRP A 65 15.77 -11.44 -3.62
C TRP A 65 17.19 -11.29 -4.17
N ASP A 66 18.02 -10.49 -3.53
CA ASP A 66 19.44 -10.32 -3.84
C ASP A 66 20.21 -11.63 -3.65
N ALA A 67 19.89 -12.40 -2.60
CA ALA A 67 20.46 -13.71 -2.36
C ALA A 67 20.05 -14.72 -3.43
N SER A 68 18.78 -14.74 -3.85
CA SER A 68 18.28 -15.60 -4.92
C SER A 68 18.87 -15.26 -6.30
N ALA A 69 19.30 -14.01 -6.51
CA ALA A 69 19.97 -13.61 -7.74
C ALA A 69 21.43 -14.12 -7.83
N ARG A 70 22.01 -14.66 -6.74
CA ARG A 70 23.36 -15.24 -6.76
C ARG A 70 23.38 -16.49 -7.64
N GLY A 71 24.17 -16.44 -8.71
CA GLY A 71 24.28 -17.53 -9.70
C GLY A 71 23.39 -17.34 -10.93
N LEU A 72 22.49 -16.34 -10.92
CA LEU A 72 21.83 -15.91 -12.14
C LEU A 72 22.80 -15.10 -12.99
N ARG A 73 22.62 -15.20 -14.32
CA ARG A 73 23.38 -14.40 -15.29
C ARG A 73 23.13 -12.92 -15.00
N ARG A 74 24.21 -12.12 -14.90
CA ARG A 74 24.07 -10.67 -14.80
C ARG A 74 23.36 -10.11 -16.05
N PRO A 75 22.54 -9.06 -15.91
CA PRO A 75 22.09 -8.29 -17.06
C PRO A 75 23.28 -7.93 -17.96
N LEU A 76 23.06 -7.92 -19.27
CA LEU A 76 24.07 -7.46 -20.21
C LEU A 76 24.35 -5.99 -19.93
N GLU A 77 25.60 -5.66 -19.59
CA GLU A 77 26.04 -4.27 -19.47
C GLU A 77 25.83 -3.59 -20.83
N HIS A 78 24.84 -2.72 -20.91
CA HIS A 78 24.61 -1.92 -22.09
C HIS A 78 25.66 -0.80 -22.09
N GLY A 79 26.63 -0.86 -23.00
CA GLY A 79 27.57 0.23 -23.18
C GLY A 79 26.87 1.54 -23.51
N ALA A 80 27.51 2.67 -23.21
CA ALA A 80 26.97 4.00 -23.50
C ALA A 80 26.45 4.09 -24.95
N GLY A 81 25.18 4.46 -25.11
CA GLY A 81 24.52 4.57 -26.41
C GLY A 81 24.13 3.26 -27.09
N ALA A 82 24.21 2.10 -26.43
CA ALA A 82 23.83 0.81 -27.03
C ALA A 82 22.36 0.80 -27.53
N TRP A 83 21.47 1.47 -26.82
CA TRP A 83 20.04 1.53 -27.15
C TRP A 83 19.77 2.44 -28.35
N SER A 84 20.54 3.52 -28.50
CA SER A 84 20.46 4.40 -29.68
C SER A 84 20.99 3.74 -30.96
N ARG A 85 21.76 2.64 -30.83
CA ARG A 85 22.30 1.89 -31.97
C ARG A 85 21.33 0.82 -32.46
N SER A 86 20.42 0.33 -31.63
CA SER A 86 19.41 -0.67 -32.04
C SER A 86 18.22 -0.05 -32.80
N LEU A 87 18.13 1.28 -32.81
CA LEU A 87 17.08 2.05 -33.49
C LEU A 87 17.52 2.56 -34.88
N ARG A 88 18.68 2.13 -35.37
CA ARG A 88 19.20 2.41 -36.71
C ARG A 88 19.29 1.11 -37.48
#